data_AF-A0A8J2EY86-F1
#
_entry.id   AF-A0A8J2EY86-F1
#
_cell.length_a   1.000
_cell.length_b   1.000
_cell.length_c   1.000
_cell.angle_alpha   90.00
_cell.angle_beta   90.00
_cell.angle_gamma   90.00
#
_symmetry.space_group_name_H-M   'P 1'
#
loop_
_entity.id
_entity.type
_entity.pdbx_description
1 polymer ?
#
loop_
_entity_poly.entity_id
_entity_poly.type
_entity_poly.pdbx_seq_one_letter_code
_entity_poly.pdbx_strand_id
1 'polypeptide(L)'
;ARGVLSEVAGNISVDALSSGKFYHFIRCGSTAVTLEIALQVEPTIVIVNEEVKNGKQSLTEIVKSIAEQILKRRDEFGLNSGVILLSDGLVENGLVQTEILKSEIAHLRKAFKVRTEAELLLGGSSSSSTATIISGSSTNLLADRTTSSASQLSSDAAGSSAGAAGPPAQNKNPGLSPASRE
;
A
#
# COMPACT_ATOMS: atom_id res chain seq x y z
N ALA A 1 6.54 9.19 -15.37
CA ALA A 1 6.48 8.37 -14.13
C ALA A 1 7.87 8.11 -13.56
N ARG A 2 8.76 7.40 -14.28
CA ARG A 2 10.12 7.05 -13.79
C ARG A 2 10.95 8.24 -13.29
N GLY A 3 11.13 9.29 -14.10
CA GLY A 3 11.91 10.46 -13.72
C GLY A 3 11.33 11.29 -12.57
N VAL A 4 10.00 11.30 -12.42
CA VAL A 4 9.34 12.04 -11.32
C VAL A 4 9.59 11.34 -9.98
N LEU A 5 9.58 10.00 -9.97
CA LEU A 5 9.81 9.25 -8.74
C LEU A 5 11.28 9.33 -8.29
N SER A 6 12.25 9.34 -9.21
CA SER A 6 13.66 9.56 -8.86
C SER A 6 13.94 10.98 -8.40
N GLU A 7 13.31 11.99 -8.99
CA GLU A 7 13.40 13.38 -8.53
C GLU A 7 12.86 13.53 -7.10
N VAL A 8 11.67 12.98 -6.83
CA VAL A 8 11.06 13.03 -5.49
C VAL A 8 11.91 12.27 -4.47
N ALA A 9 12.39 11.07 -4.81
CA ALA A 9 13.25 10.30 -3.93
C ALA A 9 14.58 11.02 -3.66
N GLY A 10 15.17 11.66 -4.68
CA GLY A 10 16.38 12.48 -4.54
C GLY A 10 16.16 13.69 -3.62
N ASN A 11 15.06 14.40 -3.78
CA ASN A 11 14.71 15.53 -2.92
C ASN A 11 14.54 15.07 -1.45
N ILE A 12 13.90 13.92 -1.22
CA ILE A 12 13.77 13.33 0.11
C ILE A 12 15.13 12.93 0.69
N SER A 13 16.05 12.39 -0.12
CA SER A 13 17.40 12.06 0.32
C SER A 13 18.18 13.28 0.81
N VAL A 14 18.10 14.39 0.07
CA VAL A 14 18.71 15.66 0.47
C VAL A 14 18.06 16.21 1.74
N ASP A 15 16.73 16.16 1.82
CA ASP A 15 15.98 16.60 3.00
C ASP A 15 16.34 15.79 4.25
N ALA A 16 16.44 14.46 4.12
CA ALA A 16 16.84 13.55 5.19
C ALA A 16 18.25 13.87 5.71
N LEU A 17 19.19 14.16 4.81
CA LEU A 17 20.54 14.60 5.18
C LEU A 17 20.52 15.97 5.87
N SER A 18 19.69 16.90 5.40
CA SER A 18 19.61 18.25 5.97
C SER A 18 18.97 18.28 7.37
N SER A 19 17.94 17.46 7.61
CA SER A 19 17.24 17.40 8.89
C SER A 19 17.99 16.58 9.94
N GLY A 20 18.73 15.55 9.49
CA GLY A 20 19.57 14.68 10.31
C GLY A 20 18.81 13.81 11.32
N LYS A 21 17.48 13.69 11.18
CA LYS A 21 16.60 13.09 12.21
C LYS A 21 15.73 11.94 11.74
N PHE A 22 15.42 11.88 10.43
CA PHE A 22 14.39 10.99 9.92
C PHE A 22 14.94 9.92 9.00
N TYR A 23 14.34 8.74 9.10
CA TYR A 23 14.46 7.67 8.11
C TYR A 23 13.18 7.62 7.29
N HIS A 24 13.30 7.85 5.99
CA HIS A 24 12.16 7.83 5.07
C HIS A 24 12.06 6.48 4.38
N PHE A 25 10.92 5.81 4.55
CA PHE A 25 10.57 4.62 3.80
C PHE A 25 9.77 5.02 2.57
N ILE A 26 10.30 4.75 1.39
CA ILE A 26 9.67 5.08 0.12
C ILE A 26 9.27 3.77 -0.56
N ARG A 27 7.97 3.58 -0.75
CA ARG A 27 7.43 2.50 -1.57
C ARG A 27 7.51 2.93 -3.03
N CYS A 28 8.30 2.19 -3.80
CA CYS A 28 8.44 2.36 -5.24
C CYS A 28 7.50 1.41 -5.98
N GLY A 29 7.53 1.47 -7.32
CA GLY A 29 6.79 0.56 -8.19
C GLY A 29 7.47 -0.82 -8.33
N SER A 30 7.42 -1.38 -9.54
CA SER A 30 8.05 -2.67 -9.83
C SER A 30 9.55 -2.67 -9.54
N THR A 31 10.12 -3.85 -9.29
CA THR A 31 11.55 -4.02 -9.01
C THR A 31 12.45 -3.28 -10.00
N ALA A 32 12.17 -3.39 -11.30
CA ALA A 32 13.00 -2.75 -12.32
C ALA A 32 13.05 -1.22 -12.16
N VAL A 33 11.91 -0.60 -11.80
CA VAL A 33 11.83 0.85 -11.55
C VAL A 33 12.55 1.21 -10.24
N THR A 34 12.38 0.40 -9.20
CA THR A 34 13.04 0.60 -7.90
C THR A 34 14.56 0.57 -8.06
N LEU A 35 15.10 -0.37 -8.85
CA LEU A 35 16.54 -0.49 -9.07
C LEU A 35 17.11 0.68 -9.90
N GLU A 36 16.36 1.14 -10.91
CA GLU A 36 16.72 2.32 -11.69
C GLU A 36 16.85 3.57 -10.79
N ILE A 37 15.87 3.76 -9.88
CA ILE A 37 15.88 4.87 -8.92
C ILE A 37 17.01 4.71 -7.91
N ALA A 38 17.24 3.49 -7.41
CA ALA A 38 18.33 3.19 -6.49
C ALA A 38 19.69 3.57 -7.08
N LEU A 39 19.92 3.29 -8.37
CA LEU A 39 21.17 3.66 -9.05
C LEU A 39 21.35 5.16 -9.24
N GLN A 40 20.26 5.94 -9.33
CA GLN A 40 20.32 7.38 -9.50
C GLN A 40 20.46 8.14 -8.18
N VAL A 41 19.75 7.67 -7.15
CA VAL A 41 19.60 8.38 -5.86
C VAL A 41 20.58 7.87 -4.79
N GLU A 42 21.13 6.66 -4.98
CA GLU A 42 22.02 5.99 -4.02
C GLU A 42 21.49 6.05 -2.57
N PRO A 43 20.27 5.50 -2.33
CA PRO A 43 19.67 5.50 -1.00
C PRO A 43 20.50 4.65 -0.02
N THR A 44 20.21 4.80 1.27
CA THR A 44 20.94 4.09 2.33
C THR A 44 20.70 2.59 2.30
N ILE A 45 19.45 2.18 2.05
CA ILE A 45 19.06 0.78 1.97
C ILE A 45 18.08 0.62 0.81
N VAL A 46 18.20 -0.46 0.05
CA VAL A 46 17.26 -0.85 -1.01
C VAL A 46 16.84 -2.28 -0.75
N ILE A 47 15.53 -2.51 -0.70
CA ILE A 47 14.99 -3.86 -0.58
C ILE A 47 14.27 -4.22 -1.87
N VAL A 48 14.77 -5.28 -2.50
CA VAL A 48 14.26 -5.82 -3.75
C VAL A 48 13.59 -7.17 -3.49
N ASN A 49 12.43 -7.40 -4.10
CA ASN A 49 11.65 -8.61 -3.87
C ASN A 49 12.40 -9.89 -4.27
N GLU A 50 13.14 -9.83 -5.36
CA GLU A 50 13.89 -10.93 -5.94
C GLU A 50 15.03 -11.37 -5.02
N GLU A 51 15.70 -10.42 -4.37
CA GLU A 51 16.73 -10.71 -3.37
C GLU A 51 16.13 -11.42 -2.16
N VAL A 52 15.04 -10.87 -1.62
CA VAL A 52 14.32 -11.43 -0.47
C VAL A 52 13.79 -12.84 -0.77
N LYS A 53 13.25 -13.04 -1.97
CA LYS A 53 12.73 -14.34 -2.42
C LYS A 53 13.83 -15.38 -2.60
N ASN A 54 14.96 -15.00 -3.19
CA ASN A 54 16.10 -15.90 -3.38
C ASN A 54 16.78 -16.24 -2.04
N GLY A 55 16.85 -15.27 -1.13
CA GLY A 55 17.38 -15.45 0.23
C GLY A 55 16.44 -16.21 1.17
N LYS A 56 15.17 -16.41 0.77
CA LYS A 56 14.10 -16.99 1.61
C LYS A 56 13.96 -16.29 2.96
N GLN A 57 14.22 -14.99 2.99
CA GLN A 57 14.25 -14.23 4.22
C GLN A 57 12.84 -14.10 4.81
N SER A 58 12.74 -14.25 6.13
CA SER A 58 11.50 -13.93 6.84
C SER A 58 11.33 -12.42 7.01
N LEU A 59 10.10 -11.94 7.18
CA LEU A 59 9.86 -10.50 7.44
C LEU A 59 10.64 -10.01 8.66
N THR A 60 10.75 -10.86 9.70
CA THR A 60 11.54 -10.58 10.90
C THR A 60 13.01 -10.40 10.58
N GLU A 61 13.58 -11.23 9.70
CA GLU A 61 14.98 -11.10 9.26
C GLU A 61 15.20 -9.81 8.47
N ILE A 62 14.27 -9.43 7.58
CA ILE A 62 14.37 -8.18 6.81
C ILE A 62 14.38 -6.97 7.76
N VAL A 63 13.43 -6.93 8.70
CA VAL A 63 13.35 -5.85 9.70
C VAL A 63 14.60 -5.80 10.56
N LYS A 64 15.11 -6.96 10.98
CA LYS A 64 16.35 -7.05 11.75
C LYS A 64 17.55 -6.54 10.95
N SER A 65 17.67 -6.92 9.67
CA SER A 65 18.74 -6.46 8.78
C SER A 65 18.72 -4.94 8.59
N ILE A 66 17.53 -4.35 8.41
CA ILE A 66 17.36 -2.89 8.34
C ILE A 66 17.81 -2.23 9.64
N ALA A 67 17.36 -2.75 10.79
CA ALA A 67 17.74 -2.20 12.09
C ALA A 67 19.25 -2.29 12.35
N GLU A 68 19.88 -3.41 12.01
CA GLU A 68 21.34 -3.60 12.12
C GLU A 68 22.11 -2.61 11.23
N GLN A 69 21.67 -2.39 9.99
CA GLN A 69 22.29 -1.40 9.10
C GLN A 69 22.16 0.03 9.61
N ILE A 70 20.99 0.39 10.17
CA ILE A 70 20.78 1.70 10.79
C ILE A 70 21.71 1.89 11.99
N LEU A 71 21.80 0.90 12.87
CA LEU A 71 22.70 0.94 14.04
C LEU A 71 24.15 1.07 13.61
N LYS A 72 24.61 0.24 12.66
CA LYS A 72 25.97 0.30 12.13
C LYS A 72 26.31 1.67 11.56
N ARG A 73 25.39 2.24 10.77
CA ARG A 73 25.58 3.56 10.15
C ARG A 73 25.65 4.67 11.20
N ARG A 74 24.85 4.58 12.26
CA ARG A 74 24.91 5.49 13.40
C ARG A 74 26.24 5.37 14.15
N ASP A 75 26.67 4.16 14.45
CA ASP A 75 27.86 3.93 15.28
C ASP A 75 29.16 4.27 14.55
N GLU A 76 29.25 4.00 13.24
CA GLU A 76 30.45 4.24 12.44
C GLU A 76 30.54 5.67 11.89
N PHE A 77 29.41 6.27 11.50
CA PHE A 77 29.40 7.56 10.79
C PHE A 77 28.64 8.67 11.53
N GLY A 78 27.99 8.38 12.66
CA GLY A 78 27.18 9.35 13.40
C GLY A 78 25.91 9.80 12.66
N LEU A 79 25.54 9.11 11.57
CA LEU A 79 24.41 9.48 10.71
C LEU A 79 23.12 8.85 11.23
N ASN A 80 22.18 9.69 11.68
CA ASN A 80 20.87 9.28 12.22
C ASN A 80 19.72 9.45 11.23
N SER A 81 20.05 9.68 9.95
CA SER A 81 19.06 9.84 8.88
C SER A 81 19.45 9.06 7.64
N GLY A 82 18.45 8.79 6.82
CA GLY A 82 18.62 8.05 5.58
C GLY A 82 17.32 7.80 4.85
N VAL A 83 17.45 7.18 3.69
CA VAL A 83 16.32 6.81 2.83
C VAL A 83 16.39 5.31 2.57
N ILE A 84 15.24 4.66 2.68
CA ILE A 84 15.06 3.24 2.48
C ILE A 84 14.05 3.06 1.35
N LEU A 85 14.50 2.48 0.23
CA LEU A 85 13.63 2.16 -0.90
C LEU A 85 13.09 0.74 -0.76
N LEU A 86 11.78 0.60 -0.93
CA LEU A 86 11.06 -0.67 -0.89
C LEU A 86 10.39 -0.90 -2.25
N SER A 87 10.71 -2.02 -2.91
CA SER A 87 9.99 -2.43 -4.11
C SER A 87 8.53 -2.77 -3.78
N ASP A 88 7.61 -2.49 -4.71
CA ASP A 88 6.22 -2.82 -4.51
C ASP A 88 6.02 -4.34 -4.41
N GLY A 89 5.05 -4.79 -3.61
CA GLY A 89 4.71 -6.21 -3.51
C GLY A 89 5.67 -7.03 -2.65
N LEU A 90 6.49 -6.41 -1.78
CA LEU A 90 7.40 -7.14 -0.88
C LEU A 90 6.68 -8.18 -0.01
N VAL A 91 5.57 -7.81 0.61
CA VAL A 91 4.78 -8.73 1.46
C VAL A 91 4.09 -9.80 0.61
N GLU A 92 3.70 -9.43 -0.60
CA GLU A 92 2.85 -10.24 -1.46
C GLU A 92 3.64 -11.27 -2.28
N ASN A 93 4.83 -10.91 -2.76
CA ASN A 93 5.65 -11.67 -3.70
C ASN A 93 7.06 -11.96 -3.19
N GLY A 94 7.54 -11.19 -2.21
CA GLY A 94 8.88 -11.36 -1.63
C GLY A 94 8.95 -12.48 -0.59
N LEU A 95 7.89 -12.67 0.19
CA LEU A 95 7.89 -13.64 1.29
C LEU A 95 7.37 -15.01 0.83
N VAL A 96 8.20 -16.05 1.02
CA VAL A 96 7.86 -17.45 0.70
C VAL A 96 6.60 -17.91 1.44
N GLN A 97 6.41 -17.48 2.68
CA GLN A 97 5.26 -17.84 3.50
C GLN A 97 3.95 -17.33 2.87
N THR A 98 3.93 -16.12 2.30
CA THR A 98 2.75 -15.56 1.65
C THR A 98 2.36 -16.34 0.40
N GLU A 99 3.34 -16.80 -0.39
CA GLU A 99 3.10 -17.63 -1.58
C GLU A 99 2.43 -18.97 -1.23
N ILE A 100 2.88 -19.62 -0.15
CA ILE A 100 2.26 -20.86 0.34
C ILE A 100 0.80 -20.60 0.73
N LEU A 101 0.56 -19.57 1.55
CA LEU A 101 -0.79 -19.21 1.98
C LEU A 101 -1.71 -18.88 0.81
N LYS A 102 -1.21 -18.16 -0.20
CA LYS A 102 -1.95 -17.88 -1.43
C LYS A 102 -2.32 -19.15 -2.17
N SER A 103 -1.37 -20.08 -2.33
CA SER A 103 -1.60 -21.35 -3.02
C SER A 103 -2.64 -22.20 -2.30
N GLU A 104 -2.61 -22.23 -0.97
CA GLU A 104 -3.55 -22.96 -0.13
C GLU A 104 -4.96 -22.37 -0.26
N ILE A 105 -5.08 -21.04 -0.14
CA ILE A 105 -6.36 -20.33 -0.31
C ILE A 105 -6.91 -20.55 -1.73
N ALA A 106 -6.06 -20.53 -2.76
CA ALA A 106 -6.48 -20.78 -4.13
C ALA A 106 -7.00 -22.22 -4.31
N HIS A 107 -6.34 -23.20 -3.69
CA HIS A 107 -6.77 -24.59 -3.73
C HIS A 107 -8.13 -24.78 -3.03
N LEU A 108 -8.30 -24.19 -1.85
CA LEU A 108 -9.57 -24.21 -1.11
C LEU A 108 -10.71 -23.56 -1.90
N ARG A 109 -10.45 -22.41 -2.55
CA ARG A 109 -11.43 -21.75 -3.42
C ARG A 109 -11.85 -22.63 -4.60
N LYS A 110 -10.90 -23.33 -5.24
CA LYS A 110 -11.18 -24.24 -6.35
C LYS A 110 -12.03 -25.44 -5.89
N ALA A 111 -11.66 -26.05 -4.77
CA ALA A 111 -12.42 -27.16 -4.18
C ALA A 111 -13.85 -26.75 -3.82
N PHE A 112 -14.02 -25.57 -3.24
CA PHE A 112 -15.35 -25.02 -2.92
C PHE A 112 -16.19 -24.77 -4.18
N LYS A 113 -15.59 -24.17 -5.22
CA LYS A 113 -16.29 -23.93 -6.49
C LYS A 113 -16.79 -25.22 -7.15
N VAL A 114 -15.97 -26.27 -7.17
CA VAL A 114 -16.37 -27.60 -7.70
C VAL A 114 -17.51 -28.20 -6.90
N ARG A 115 -17.50 -28.05 -5.57
CA ARG A 115 -18.58 -28.52 -4.71
C ARG A 115 -19.90 -27.79 -5.02
N THR A 116 -19.87 -26.48 -5.21
CA THR A 116 -21.06 -25.69 -5.59
C THR A 116 -21.63 -26.11 -6.94
N GLU A 117 -20.79 -26.31 -7.95
CA GLU A 117 -21.22 -26.76 -9.28
C GLU A 117 -21.76 -28.20 -9.26
N ALA A 118 -21.12 -29.10 -8.49
CA ALA A 118 -21.57 -30.48 -8.34
C ALA A 118 -22.91 -30.56 -7.58
N GLU A 119 -23.12 -29.74 -6.55
CA GLU A 119 -24.38 -29.65 -5.81
C GLU A 119 -25.52 -29.10 -6.69
N LEU A 120 -25.21 -28.14 -7.59
CA LEU A 120 -26.14 -27.61 -8.58
C LEU A 120 -26.54 -28.64 -9.65
N LEU A 121 -25.58 -29.46 -10.11
CA LEU A 121 -25.80 -30.51 -11.12
C LEU A 121 -26.50 -31.76 -10.57
N LEU A 122 -26.32 -32.10 -9.29
CA LEU A 122 -26.89 -33.32 -8.68
C LEU A 122 -28.30 -33.13 -8.10
N GLY A 123 -28.94 -31.97 -8.29
CA GLY A 123 -30.33 -31.74 -7.89
C GLY A 123 -30.59 -31.89 -6.39
N GLY A 124 -29.64 -31.49 -5.55
CA GLY A 124 -29.76 -31.58 -4.10
C GLY A 124 -30.71 -30.53 -3.52
N SER A 125 -31.97 -30.89 -3.32
CA SER A 125 -32.89 -30.17 -2.44
C SER A 125 -32.35 -30.15 -1.00
N SER A 126 -31.51 -29.19 -0.64
CA SER A 126 -31.08 -28.94 0.76
C SER A 126 -30.64 -27.48 0.97
N SER A 127 -31.58 -26.55 0.80
CA SER A 127 -31.42 -25.11 0.99
C SER A 127 -31.27 -24.65 2.46
N SER A 128 -30.57 -25.39 3.32
CA SER A 128 -30.57 -25.08 4.77
C SER A 128 -29.20 -25.09 5.47
N SER A 129 -28.13 -25.67 4.89
CA SER A 129 -26.89 -25.90 5.65
C SER A 129 -25.72 -24.94 5.34
N THR A 130 -25.79 -24.13 4.28
CA THR A 130 -24.63 -23.29 3.87
C THR A 130 -24.61 -21.88 4.48
N ALA A 131 -25.73 -21.39 5.04
CA ALA A 131 -25.76 -20.07 5.68
C ALA A 131 -25.18 -20.06 7.11
N THR A 132 -25.20 -21.19 7.82
CA THR A 132 -24.85 -21.24 9.26
C THR A 132 -23.34 -21.37 9.52
N ILE A 133 -22.57 -21.98 8.62
CA ILE A 133 -21.14 -22.24 8.86
C ILE A 133 -20.27 -20.96 8.74
N ILE A 134 -20.73 -19.93 8.01
CA ILE A 134 -19.95 -18.69 7.81
C ILE A 134 -20.10 -17.71 9.00
N SER A 135 -21.16 -17.79 9.81
CA SER A 135 -21.34 -16.88 10.95
C SER A 135 -20.67 -17.33 12.26
N GLY A 136 -20.21 -18.59 12.37
CA GLY A 136 -19.78 -19.16 13.65
C GLY A 136 -18.33 -18.88 14.09
N SER A 137 -17.40 -18.59 13.17
CA SER A 137 -15.95 -18.70 13.49
C SER A 137 -15.07 -17.56 13.00
N SER A 138 -15.58 -16.42 12.55
CA SER A 138 -14.72 -15.34 12.00
C SER A 138 -15.05 -13.90 12.38
N THR A 139 -15.96 -13.66 13.33
CA THR A 139 -16.30 -12.27 13.72
C THR A 139 -15.25 -11.57 14.59
N ASN A 140 -14.25 -12.28 15.14
CA ASN A 140 -13.27 -11.67 16.06
C ASN A 140 -11.92 -11.28 15.45
N LEU A 141 -11.66 -11.49 14.15
CA LEU A 141 -10.35 -11.16 13.54
C LEU A 141 -10.38 -10.09 12.44
N LEU A 142 -11.57 -9.65 12.00
CA LEU A 142 -11.74 -8.65 10.93
C LEU A 142 -11.98 -7.22 11.46
N ALA A 143 -12.22 -7.05 12.77
CA ALA A 143 -12.41 -5.74 13.39
C ALA A 143 -11.11 -4.96 13.60
N ASP A 144 -9.95 -5.64 13.62
CA ASP A 144 -8.67 -5.02 14.04
C ASP A 144 -7.78 -4.50 12.89
N ARG A 145 -8.18 -4.72 11.62
CA ARG A 145 -7.33 -4.36 10.45
C ARG A 145 -7.93 -3.38 9.46
N THR A 146 -9.16 -2.89 9.67
CA THR A 146 -9.88 -2.08 8.67
C THR A 146 -9.92 -0.57 8.95
N THR A 147 -9.29 -0.07 10.02
CA THR A 147 -9.25 1.38 10.28
C THR A 147 -8.17 2.15 9.50
N SER A 148 -7.10 1.50 9.02
CA SER A 148 -5.99 2.24 8.37
C SER A 148 -5.90 2.13 6.84
N SER A 149 -6.49 1.10 6.21
CA SER A 149 -6.30 0.85 4.76
C SER A 149 -7.51 1.17 3.87
N ALA A 150 -8.66 1.54 4.45
CA ALA A 150 -9.91 1.73 3.70
C ALA A 150 -10.23 3.20 3.33
N SER A 151 -9.48 4.18 3.84
CA SER A 151 -9.73 5.61 3.59
C SER A 151 -9.15 6.17 2.29
N GLN A 152 -8.41 5.38 1.49
CA GLN A 152 -7.72 5.87 0.28
C GLN A 152 -8.28 5.40 -1.07
N LEU A 153 -9.45 4.75 -1.11
CA LEU A 153 -10.01 4.21 -2.37
C LEU A 153 -11.43 4.66 -2.72
N SER A 154 -11.96 5.75 -2.14
CA SER A 154 -13.34 6.22 -2.47
C SER A 154 -13.51 7.63 -3.06
N SER A 155 -12.43 8.39 -3.36
CA SER A 155 -12.62 9.76 -3.88
C SER A 155 -12.57 9.94 -5.41
N ASP A 156 -12.25 8.91 -6.21
CA ASP A 156 -11.96 9.09 -7.65
C ASP A 156 -12.95 8.45 -8.65
N ALA A 157 -14.16 8.11 -8.22
CA ALA A 157 -15.18 7.54 -9.12
C ALA A 157 -16.56 8.18 -8.98
N ALA A 158 -16.67 9.47 -9.33
CA ALA A 158 -17.94 10.09 -9.72
C ALA A 158 -17.71 11.24 -10.70
N GLY A 159 -17.40 10.90 -11.95
CA GLY A 159 -17.48 11.82 -13.08
C GLY A 159 -18.91 11.94 -13.60
N SER A 160 -19.31 13.18 -13.90
CA SER A 160 -20.02 13.61 -15.12
C SER A 160 -21.31 12.88 -15.54
N SER A 161 -22.46 13.57 -15.49
CA SER A 161 -23.32 13.81 -16.68
C SER A 161 -24.58 14.66 -16.39
N ALA A 162 -24.70 15.74 -17.18
CA ALA A 162 -25.88 16.32 -17.84
C ALA A 162 -27.21 16.62 -17.10
N GLY A 163 -27.67 17.89 -17.24
CA GLY A 163 -29.02 18.13 -17.79
C GLY A 163 -29.99 19.04 -17.02
N ALA A 164 -30.04 20.32 -17.43
CA ALA A 164 -31.24 21.19 -17.55
C ALA A 164 -32.09 21.56 -16.31
N ALA A 165 -32.04 22.85 -15.92
CA ALA A 165 -33.18 23.79 -15.87
C ALA A 165 -32.78 25.11 -15.17
N GLY A 166 -32.81 26.24 -15.90
CA GLY A 166 -33.08 27.56 -15.31
C GLY A 166 -34.60 27.86 -15.35
N PRO A 167 -35.11 29.05 -14.94
CA PRO A 167 -34.40 30.33 -14.74
C PRO A 167 -34.93 31.08 -13.46
N PRO A 168 -34.96 32.44 -13.38
CA PRO A 168 -33.86 33.33 -12.99
C PRO A 168 -34.21 34.28 -11.81
N ALA A 169 -33.22 34.79 -11.05
CA ALA A 169 -33.45 35.99 -10.23
C ALA A 169 -32.17 36.76 -9.84
N GLN A 170 -32.01 37.92 -10.48
CA GLN A 170 -31.64 39.23 -9.90
C GLN A 170 -30.23 39.46 -9.31
N ASN A 171 -29.40 39.99 -10.19
CA ASN A 171 -28.33 40.96 -9.96
C ASN A 171 -28.77 42.16 -9.10
N LYS A 172 -28.08 42.42 -7.97
CA LYS A 172 -27.83 43.76 -7.40
C LYS A 172 -26.53 43.77 -6.57
N ASN A 173 -25.43 44.26 -7.15
CA ASN A 173 -24.45 45.04 -6.41
C ASN A 173 -24.86 46.52 -6.49
N PRO A 174 -24.65 47.32 -5.44
CA PRO A 174 -23.56 48.32 -5.52
C PRO A 174 -22.89 48.71 -4.16
N GLY A 175 -21.65 49.22 -4.24
CA GLY A 175 -20.99 50.12 -3.26
C GLY A 175 -19.88 49.45 -2.40
N LEU A 176 -18.57 49.68 -2.62
CA LEU A 176 -17.74 50.82 -2.11
C LEU A 176 -18.04 51.16 -0.64
N SER A 177 -17.12 51.26 0.35
CA SER A 177 -15.64 51.29 0.44
C SER A 177 -15.23 51.20 1.97
N PRO A 178 -14.07 51.65 2.51
CA PRO A 178 -13.10 50.81 3.26
C PRO A 178 -12.84 51.25 4.74
N ALA A 179 -11.77 50.68 5.36
CA ALA A 179 -11.14 51.01 6.67
C ALA A 179 -11.78 50.33 7.91
N SER A 180 -11.06 49.86 8.94
CA SER A 180 -9.83 50.36 9.55
C SER A 180 -8.97 49.24 10.19
N ARG A 181 -7.69 49.58 10.28
CA ARG A 181 -6.62 49.00 11.10
C ARG A 181 -6.84 49.42 12.56
N GLU A 182 -6.73 48.50 13.49
CA GLU A 182 -6.06 48.67 14.79
C GLU A 182 -5.36 47.36 15.15
#